data_AF-A0A6J8BH99-F1
#
_entry.id   AF-A0A6J8BH99-F1
#
_cell.length_a   1.000
_cell.length_b   1.000
_cell.length_c   1.000
_cell.angle_alpha   90.00
_cell.angle_beta   90.00
_cell.angle_gamma   90.00
#
_symmetry.space_group_name_H-M   'P 1'
#
loop_
_entity.id
_entity.type
_entity.pdbx_description
1 polymer ?
#
loop_
_entity_poly.entity_id
_entity_poly.type
_entity_poly.pdbx_seq_one_letter_code
_entity_poly.pdbx_strand_id
1 'polypeptide(L)'
;MQSSGLYELLENIYASNTIEHMMSGKSVSRTVRGHSIIDCALYIMLLSKMIDVSLLGIEGRTDENVNEVNAEDKEVIGTSSTEQNKSSLKAKFESALQTFLEILHNKTSFENIQNHENVEEIYQSIKNEFERLSKYPTAKLWIQYMDIIKILKLFIKAERTGDWFLHLHAVHEMLPFFAATGHNLYLKSAYCYLQQMQTLETEYPDMYSKFCEGYHVVRRSNRYWAGISTDLAIEQTLMRSVKTSGGMTRGKGMTEVQRAKWLLSMPACSGINSAMQTVENLQYTTSEQHKESTRERQQRCIDYSFVST
;
A
#
# COMPACT_ATOMS: atom_id res chain seq x y z
N MET A 1 -2.16 11.99 -13.57
CA MET A 1 -1.25 12.86 -12.76
C MET A 1 0.04 13.22 -13.50
N GLN A 2 0.03 13.29 -14.84
CA GLN A 2 1.20 13.75 -15.58
C GLN A 2 1.47 15.23 -15.22
N SER A 3 2.74 15.58 -15.00
CA SER A 3 3.16 16.94 -14.58
C SER A 3 2.67 17.39 -13.20
N SER A 4 2.39 16.45 -12.29
CA SER A 4 1.97 16.74 -10.90
C SER A 4 3.13 16.96 -9.92
N GLY A 5 4.39 16.75 -10.34
CA GLY A 5 5.53 16.72 -9.43
C GLY A 5 5.78 15.34 -8.79
N LEU A 6 4.91 14.35 -9.02
CA LEU A 6 5.01 13.04 -8.38
C LEU A 6 6.22 12.21 -8.89
N TYR A 7 6.62 12.42 -10.14
CA TYR A 7 7.78 11.74 -10.72
C TYR A 7 9.07 12.23 -10.06
N GLU A 8 9.21 13.54 -9.96
CA GLU A 8 10.32 14.26 -9.33
C GLU A 8 10.40 13.93 -7.83
N LEU A 9 9.26 13.79 -7.16
CA LEU A 9 9.23 13.42 -5.75
C LEU A 9 9.69 11.98 -5.52
N LEU A 10 9.38 11.05 -6.44
CA LEU A 10 9.89 9.68 -6.40
C LEU A 10 11.39 9.59 -6.70
N GLU A 11 11.94 10.52 -7.49
CA GLU A 11 13.38 10.59 -7.81
C GLU A 11 14.26 10.83 -6.57
N ASN A 12 13.70 11.41 -5.51
CA ASN A 12 14.40 11.55 -4.23
C ASN A 12 14.66 10.21 -3.52
N ILE A 13 13.91 9.16 -3.87
CA ILE A 13 13.96 7.85 -3.20
C ILE A 13 14.49 6.76 -4.14
N TYR A 14 14.13 6.82 -5.41
CA TYR A 14 14.44 5.79 -6.41
C TYR A 14 15.20 6.40 -7.60
N ALA A 15 16.11 5.61 -8.19
CA ALA A 15 16.77 6.00 -9.43
C ALA A 15 15.76 6.10 -10.59
N SER A 16 15.96 7.05 -11.53
CA SER A 16 15.03 7.36 -12.63
C SER A 16 14.58 6.13 -13.44
N ASN A 17 15.50 5.22 -13.79
CA ASN A 17 15.16 3.96 -14.49
C ASN A 17 14.16 3.09 -13.71
N THR A 18 14.20 3.12 -12.38
CA THR A 18 13.23 2.39 -11.55
C THR A 18 11.86 3.05 -11.59
N ILE A 19 11.81 4.38 -11.65
CA ILE A 19 10.56 5.14 -11.68
C ILE A 19 9.85 4.94 -13.01
N GLU A 20 10.56 4.88 -14.13
CA GLU A 20 9.96 4.49 -15.42
C GLU A 20 9.26 3.13 -15.34
N HIS A 21 9.88 2.15 -14.67
CA HIS A 21 9.26 0.85 -14.43
C HIS A 21 8.10 0.91 -13.43
N MET A 22 8.13 1.82 -12.46
CA MET A 22 7.04 2.02 -11.51
C MET A 22 5.82 2.66 -12.18
N MET A 23 6.04 3.72 -12.97
CA MET A 23 5.00 4.48 -13.69
C MET A 23 4.38 3.68 -14.84
N SER A 24 5.14 2.78 -15.47
CA SER A 24 4.62 1.85 -16.48
C SER A 24 3.91 0.63 -15.89
N GLY A 25 3.85 0.49 -14.56
CA GLY A 25 3.22 -0.65 -13.88
C GLY A 25 4.03 -1.95 -13.90
N LYS A 26 5.25 -1.94 -14.45
CA LYS A 26 6.13 -3.11 -14.53
C LYS A 26 6.78 -3.50 -13.20
N SER A 27 6.75 -2.59 -12.20
CA SER A 27 7.36 -2.80 -10.89
C SER A 27 6.36 -2.60 -9.74
N VAL A 28 5.30 -3.40 -9.72
CA VAL A 28 4.17 -3.26 -8.77
C VAL A 28 4.61 -3.15 -7.30
N SER A 29 5.52 -4.01 -6.83
CA SER A 29 5.96 -4.01 -5.43
C SER A 29 6.68 -2.71 -5.03
N ARG A 30 7.54 -2.18 -5.90
CA ARG A 30 8.23 -0.90 -5.68
C ARG A 30 7.27 0.27 -5.77
N THR A 31 6.36 0.25 -6.74
CA THR A 31 5.29 1.24 -6.90
C THR A 31 4.47 1.36 -5.62
N VAL A 32 3.96 0.24 -5.08
CA VAL A 32 3.16 0.22 -3.83
C VAL A 32 3.96 0.81 -2.66
N ARG A 33 5.25 0.45 -2.53
CA ARG A 33 6.11 0.97 -1.46
C ARG A 33 6.35 2.48 -1.60
N GLY A 34 6.75 2.93 -2.80
CA GLY A 34 7.01 4.33 -3.08
C GLY A 34 5.80 5.21 -2.79
N HIS A 35 4.64 4.85 -3.35
CA HIS A 35 3.42 5.60 -3.10
C HIS A 35 2.96 5.58 -1.64
N SER A 36 3.18 4.47 -0.92
CA SER A 36 2.89 4.41 0.51
C SER A 36 3.78 5.35 1.33
N ILE A 37 5.05 5.52 0.95
CA ILE A 37 5.96 6.47 1.62
C ILE A 37 5.49 7.91 1.37
N ILE A 38 5.10 8.23 0.15
CA ILE A 38 4.56 9.56 -0.20
C ILE A 38 3.30 9.85 0.62
N ASP A 39 2.37 8.90 0.66
CA ASP A 39 1.14 9.03 1.45
C ASP A 39 1.44 9.28 2.94
N CYS A 40 2.38 8.52 3.53
CA CYS A 40 2.83 8.77 4.90
C CYS A 40 3.46 10.16 5.08
N ALA A 41 4.29 10.61 4.13
CA ALA A 41 4.91 11.94 4.18
C ALA A 41 3.86 13.05 4.14
N LEU A 42 2.82 12.91 3.30
CA LEU A 42 1.71 13.87 3.23
C LEU A 42 0.93 13.92 4.55
N TYR A 43 0.64 12.76 5.15
CA TYR A 43 0.02 12.72 6.48
C TYR A 43 0.89 13.38 7.55
N ILE A 44 2.21 13.14 7.54
CA ILE A 44 3.14 13.76 8.49
C ILE A 44 3.16 15.28 8.31
N MET A 45 3.21 15.78 7.08
CA MET A 45 3.18 17.22 6.78
C MET A 45 1.85 17.87 7.21
N LEU A 46 0.73 17.16 7.06
CA LEU A 46 -0.57 17.63 7.53
C LEU A 46 -0.59 17.72 9.05
N LEU A 47 -0.18 16.64 9.73
CA LEU A 47 -0.16 16.56 11.18
C LEU A 47 0.81 17.56 11.81
N SER A 48 1.99 17.77 11.22
CA SER A 48 2.96 18.74 11.72
C SER A 48 2.41 20.16 11.68
N LYS A 49 1.64 20.52 10.64
CA LYS A 49 0.96 21.81 10.52
C LYS A 49 -0.17 21.97 11.55
N MET A 50 -0.84 20.88 11.92
CA MET A 50 -1.90 20.90 12.94
C MET A 50 -1.35 20.99 14.38
N ILE A 51 -0.21 20.35 14.65
CA ILE A 51 0.38 20.24 15.99
C ILE A 51 1.48 21.29 16.22
N ASP A 52 1.85 22.04 15.18
CA ASP A 52 2.93 23.05 15.19
C ASP A 52 4.28 22.48 15.59
N VAL A 53 4.60 21.29 15.06
CA VAL A 53 5.89 20.63 15.27
C VAL A 53 6.78 20.93 14.09
N SER A 54 7.90 21.61 14.32
CA SER A 54 8.94 21.79 13.30
C SER A 54 9.46 20.42 12.86
N LEU A 55 9.23 20.06 11.60
CA LEU A 55 9.95 18.96 10.98
C LEU A 55 11.43 19.35 10.88
N LEU A 56 12.30 18.60 11.56
CA LEU A 56 13.75 18.73 11.42
C LEU A 56 14.13 18.63 9.93
N GLY A 57 14.68 19.72 9.37
CA GLY A 57 15.27 19.76 8.02
C GLY A 57 14.57 20.64 6.97
N ILE A 58 13.48 21.35 7.28
CA ILE A 58 12.84 22.33 6.36
C ILE A 58 13.21 23.79 6.74
N GLU A 59 14.30 23.98 7.46
CA GLU A 59 14.94 25.30 7.63
C GLU A 59 16.06 25.43 6.60
N GLY A 60 15.70 25.69 5.35
CA GLY A 60 16.72 25.83 4.30
C GLY A 60 16.24 25.85 2.87
N ARG A 61 15.06 26.42 2.58
CA ARG A 61 14.68 26.94 1.25
C ARG A 61 13.35 27.69 1.32
N THR A 62 13.33 28.78 2.08
CA THR A 62 12.47 29.90 1.69
C THR A 62 13.16 30.57 0.51
N ASP A 63 12.83 30.17 -0.71
CA ASP A 63 13.19 30.97 -1.87
C ASP A 63 12.52 32.34 -1.71
N GLU A 64 13.35 33.38 -1.66
CA GLU A 64 13.00 34.80 -1.44
C GLU A 64 12.14 35.43 -2.56
N ASN A 65 11.39 34.66 -3.35
CA ASN A 65 10.72 35.15 -4.56
C ASN A 65 9.24 34.75 -4.65
N VAL A 66 8.44 35.02 -3.61
CA VAL A 66 6.99 35.21 -3.73
C VAL A 66 6.58 36.47 -2.95
N ASN A 67 7.25 37.59 -3.23
CA ASN A 67 6.68 38.91 -3.00
C ASN A 67 5.89 39.27 -4.26
N GLU A 68 4.60 38.93 -4.28
CA GLU A 68 3.51 39.59 -5.02
C GLU A 68 2.33 38.60 -5.19
N VAL A 69 1.58 38.37 -4.11
CA VAL A 69 0.14 38.14 -4.22
C VAL A 69 -0.55 38.88 -3.08
N ASN A 70 -0.94 40.11 -3.40
CA ASN A 70 -2.04 40.91 -2.88
C ASN A 70 -2.32 40.87 -1.37
N ALA A 71 -1.87 41.95 -0.75
CA ALA A 71 -2.33 42.47 0.53
C ALA A 71 -3.78 42.96 0.42
N GLU A 72 -4.75 42.07 0.58
CA GLU A 72 -6.16 42.43 0.80
C GLU A 72 -6.86 41.20 1.39
N ASP A 73 -6.55 40.88 2.65
CA ASP A 73 -7.38 40.08 3.58
C ASP A 73 -6.69 40.07 4.95
N LYS A 74 -6.48 41.27 5.51
CA LYS A 74 -6.22 41.45 6.95
C LYS A 74 -7.55 41.77 7.64
N GLU A 75 -8.41 40.77 7.80
CA GLU A 75 -9.51 40.84 8.76
C GLU A 75 -9.28 39.88 9.93
N VAL A 76 -8.70 40.49 10.99
CA VAL A 76 -9.01 40.33 12.42
C VAL A 76 -9.81 39.07 12.81
N ILE A 77 -9.12 37.97 13.15
CA ILE A 77 -9.65 36.93 14.06
C ILE A 77 -8.55 36.54 15.05
N GLY A 78 -8.90 36.55 16.34
CA GLY A 78 -8.00 36.64 17.49
C GLY A 78 -6.98 35.51 17.65
N THR A 79 -5.74 35.93 17.91
CA THR A 79 -4.51 35.14 18.05
C THR A 79 -4.43 34.27 19.32
N SER A 80 -5.35 34.40 20.29
CA SER A 80 -5.35 33.63 21.53
C SER A 80 -6.02 32.25 21.43
N SER A 81 -6.99 32.09 20.53
CA SER A 81 -7.83 30.88 20.42
C SER A 81 -7.16 29.74 19.64
N THR A 82 -6.29 30.07 18.69
CA THR A 82 -5.59 29.11 17.82
C THR A 82 -4.45 28.39 18.52
N GLU A 83 -3.73 29.04 19.43
CA GLU A 83 -2.63 28.41 20.19
C GLU A 83 -3.13 27.45 21.29
N GLN A 84 -4.25 27.78 21.94
CA GLN A 84 -4.88 26.90 22.94
C GLN A 84 -5.45 25.63 22.30
N ASN A 85 -6.06 25.76 21.11
CA ASN A 85 -6.56 24.59 20.37
C ASN A 85 -5.43 23.68 19.87
N LYS A 86 -4.31 24.24 19.42
CA LYS A 86 -3.13 23.46 18.98
C LYS A 86 -2.46 22.68 20.12
N SER A 87 -2.27 23.32 21.28
CA SER A 87 -1.66 22.68 22.45
C SER A 87 -2.55 21.59 23.05
N SER A 88 -3.88 21.79 23.05
CA SER A 88 -4.85 20.75 23.39
C SER A 88 -4.79 19.56 22.43
N LEU A 89 -4.68 19.82 21.12
CA LEU A 89 -4.56 18.77 20.11
C LEU A 89 -3.28 17.94 20.31
N LYS A 90 -2.15 18.60 20.60
CA LYS A 90 -0.87 17.94 20.88
C LYS A 90 -0.97 16.97 22.05
N ALA A 91 -1.57 17.39 23.17
CA ALA A 91 -1.78 16.54 24.33
C ALA A 91 -2.67 15.32 24.02
N LYS A 92 -3.69 15.50 23.17
CA LYS A 92 -4.55 14.39 22.69
C LYS A 92 -3.76 13.41 21.83
N PHE A 93 -2.89 13.89 20.94
CA PHE A 93 -2.00 13.04 20.14
C PHE A 93 -1.00 12.26 21.00
N GLU A 94 -0.39 12.90 21.99
CA GLU A 94 0.53 12.23 22.93
C GLU A 94 -0.19 11.16 23.76
N SER A 95 -1.42 11.45 24.22
CA SER A 95 -2.27 10.46 24.89
C SER A 95 -2.60 9.28 23.97
N ALA A 96 -2.99 9.53 22.71
CA ALA A 96 -3.28 8.47 21.75
C ALA A 96 -2.05 7.62 21.41
N LEU A 97 -0.87 8.23 21.29
CA LEU A 97 0.40 7.53 21.11
C LEU A 97 0.74 6.64 22.31
N GLN A 98 0.52 7.14 23.53
CA GLN A 98 0.75 6.38 24.75
C GLN A 98 -0.16 5.15 24.81
N THR A 99 -1.46 5.31 24.51
CA THR A 99 -2.39 4.19 24.40
C THR A 99 -1.95 3.19 23.34
N PHE A 100 -1.45 3.66 22.19
CA PHE A 100 -0.93 2.78 21.13
C PHE A 100 0.30 1.96 21.58
N LEU A 101 1.24 2.60 22.28
CA LEU A 101 2.42 1.93 22.82
C LEU A 101 2.05 0.89 23.89
N GLU A 102 1.03 1.15 24.70
CA GLU A 102 0.52 0.18 25.68
C GLU A 102 -0.05 -1.09 25.03
N ILE A 103 -0.67 -0.96 23.85
CA ILE A 103 -1.16 -2.11 23.06
C ILE A 103 0.00 -2.91 22.49
N LEU A 104 1.01 -2.23 21.91
CA LEU A 104 2.19 -2.92 21.36
C LEU A 104 2.92 -3.74 22.43
N HIS A 105 2.83 -3.31 23.68
CA HIS A 105 3.38 -3.99 24.85
C HIS A 105 2.40 -5.02 25.47
N ASN A 106 1.26 -5.29 24.82
CA ASN A 106 0.20 -6.21 25.24
C ASN A 106 -0.41 -5.89 26.63
N LYS A 107 -0.42 -4.62 27.05
CA LYS A 107 -0.95 -4.21 28.38
C LYS A 107 -2.46 -3.92 28.38
N THR A 108 -3.05 -3.65 27.22
CA THR A 108 -4.47 -3.27 27.06
C THR A 108 -5.13 -4.01 25.88
N SER A 109 -6.45 -4.25 25.96
CA SER A 109 -7.25 -4.93 24.91
C SER A 109 -7.66 -3.97 23.79
N PHE A 110 -7.75 -4.49 22.55
CA PHE A 110 -8.07 -3.74 21.32
C PHE A 110 -9.45 -3.04 21.34
N GLU A 111 -10.41 -3.60 22.09
CA GLU A 111 -11.80 -3.11 22.15
C GLU A 111 -11.93 -1.76 22.89
N ASN A 112 -11.00 -1.42 23.78
CA ASN A 112 -11.05 -0.18 24.57
C ASN A 112 -10.68 1.08 23.75
N ILE A 113 -10.19 0.91 22.52
CA ILE A 113 -9.66 2.03 21.70
C ILE A 113 -10.68 2.54 20.68
N GLN A 114 -11.56 1.68 20.17
CA GLN A 114 -12.58 2.08 19.20
C GLN A 114 -13.53 3.16 19.76
N ASN A 115 -13.59 3.29 21.09
CA ASN A 115 -14.41 4.25 21.82
C ASN A 115 -13.59 5.34 22.55
N HIS A 116 -12.28 5.42 22.33
CA HIS A 116 -11.48 6.43 23.03
C HIS A 116 -11.77 7.81 22.42
N GLU A 117 -12.44 8.68 23.20
CA GLU A 117 -12.90 10.02 22.79
C GLU A 117 -11.80 10.81 22.06
N ASN A 118 -10.57 10.74 22.56
CA ASN A 118 -9.40 11.39 21.95
C ASN A 118 -9.13 10.98 20.48
N VAL A 119 -9.35 9.71 20.11
CA VAL A 119 -9.07 9.21 18.76
C VAL A 119 -10.14 9.70 17.78
N GLU A 120 -11.40 9.70 18.20
CA GLU A 120 -12.51 10.21 17.39
C GLU A 120 -12.38 11.72 17.18
N GLU A 121 -12.03 12.48 18.22
CA GLU A 121 -11.79 13.92 18.10
C GLU A 121 -10.60 14.24 17.18
N ILE A 122 -9.52 13.46 17.24
CA ILE A 122 -8.39 13.58 16.30
C ILE A 122 -8.87 13.31 14.87
N TYR A 123 -9.65 12.25 14.66
CA TYR A 123 -10.19 11.91 13.36
C TYR A 123 -11.06 13.03 12.79
N GLN A 124 -11.99 13.58 13.59
CA GLN A 124 -12.81 14.71 13.19
C GLN A 124 -11.97 15.97 12.91
N SER A 125 -10.93 16.23 13.71
CA SER A 125 -10.03 17.36 13.49
C SER A 125 -9.30 17.24 12.15
N ILE A 126 -8.77 16.05 11.84
CA ILE A 126 -8.10 15.78 10.56
C ILE A 126 -9.10 15.93 9.40
N LYS A 127 -10.33 15.44 9.56
CA LYS A 127 -11.39 15.56 8.56
C LYS A 127 -11.74 17.03 8.27
N ASN A 128 -11.92 17.84 9.31
CA ASN A 128 -12.18 19.28 9.17
C ASN A 128 -11.04 20.01 8.44
N GLU A 129 -9.80 19.60 8.70
CA GLU A 129 -8.64 20.16 8.00
C GLU A 129 -8.61 19.76 6.52
N PHE A 130 -8.95 18.52 6.19
CA PHE A 130 -9.12 18.09 4.79
C PHE A 130 -10.21 18.90 4.07
N GLU A 131 -11.34 19.16 4.73
CA GLU A 131 -12.43 20.00 4.18
C GLU A 131 -11.97 21.44 3.95
N ARG A 132 -11.18 22.01 4.88
CA ARG A 132 -10.56 23.33 4.73
C ARG A 132 -9.63 23.38 3.53
N LEU A 133 -8.76 22.37 3.38
CA LEU A 133 -7.75 22.30 2.33
C LEU A 133 -8.36 22.01 0.95
N SER A 134 -9.49 21.29 0.89
CA SER A 134 -10.20 20.96 -0.36
C SER A 134 -10.64 22.19 -1.17
N LYS A 135 -10.67 23.38 -0.55
CA LYS A 135 -10.91 24.67 -1.22
C LYS A 135 -9.80 25.05 -2.21
N TYR A 136 -8.56 24.60 -1.97
CA TYR A 136 -7.42 24.90 -2.84
C TYR A 136 -7.24 23.81 -3.90
N PRO A 137 -7.04 24.18 -5.19
CA PRO A 137 -6.99 23.21 -6.29
C PRO A 137 -5.82 22.23 -6.17
N THR A 138 -4.64 22.70 -5.75
CA THR A 138 -3.46 21.86 -5.55
C THR A 138 -3.66 20.87 -4.41
N ALA A 139 -4.23 21.32 -3.28
CA ALA A 139 -4.49 20.46 -2.15
C ALA A 139 -5.55 19.41 -2.48
N LYS A 140 -6.60 19.79 -3.22
CA LYS A 140 -7.62 18.85 -3.72
C LYS A 140 -7.02 17.72 -4.55
N LEU A 141 -6.03 18.00 -5.40
CA LEU A 141 -5.32 16.97 -6.18
C LEU A 141 -4.60 15.97 -5.26
N TRP A 142 -3.87 16.45 -4.24
CA TRP A 142 -3.15 15.59 -3.30
C TRP A 142 -4.08 14.79 -2.40
N ILE A 143 -5.23 15.36 -2.01
CA ILE A 143 -6.28 14.63 -1.27
C ILE A 143 -6.82 13.48 -2.11
N GLN A 144 -7.17 13.74 -3.39
CA GLN A 144 -7.59 12.68 -4.32
C GLN A 144 -6.53 11.60 -4.48
N TYR A 145 -5.25 11.97 -4.49
CA TYR A 145 -4.15 11.01 -4.51
C TYR A 145 -4.11 10.15 -3.23
N MET A 146 -4.25 10.75 -2.05
CA MET A 146 -4.32 10.01 -0.78
C MET A 146 -5.52 9.06 -0.74
N ASP A 147 -6.67 9.46 -1.29
CA ASP A 147 -7.85 8.58 -1.42
C ASP A 147 -7.57 7.36 -2.32
N ILE A 148 -6.85 7.54 -3.43
CA ILE A 148 -6.42 6.42 -4.29
C ILE A 148 -5.54 5.44 -3.51
N ILE A 149 -4.55 5.95 -2.76
CA ILE A 149 -3.63 5.10 -1.98
C ILE A 149 -4.37 4.40 -0.84
N LYS A 150 -5.34 5.06 -0.21
CA LYS A 150 -6.22 4.45 0.80
C LYS A 150 -6.98 3.26 0.23
N ILE A 151 -7.59 3.39 -0.95
CA ILE A 151 -8.32 2.31 -1.62
C ILE A 151 -7.38 1.15 -1.98
N LEU A 152 -6.18 1.47 -2.48
CA LEU A 152 -5.15 0.46 -2.75
C LEU A 152 -4.76 -0.32 -1.49
N LYS A 153 -4.56 0.37 -0.36
CA LYS A 153 -4.25 -0.25 0.95
C LYS A 153 -5.41 -1.12 1.44
N LEU A 154 -6.66 -0.68 1.27
CA LEU A 154 -7.85 -1.47 1.61
C LEU A 154 -7.93 -2.76 0.80
N PHE A 155 -7.68 -2.68 -0.51
CA PHE A 155 -7.65 -3.85 -1.37
C PHE A 155 -6.54 -4.83 -0.98
N ILE A 156 -5.32 -4.34 -0.72
CA ILE A 156 -4.22 -5.19 -0.24
C ILE A 156 -4.58 -5.84 1.09
N LYS A 157 -5.21 -5.11 2.02
CA LYS A 157 -5.67 -5.67 3.29
C LYS A 157 -6.70 -6.79 3.06
N ALA A 158 -7.69 -6.57 2.20
CA ALA A 158 -8.71 -7.56 1.86
C ALA A 158 -8.08 -8.85 1.31
N GLU A 159 -7.20 -8.73 0.31
CA GLU A 159 -6.49 -9.86 -0.28
C GLU A 159 -5.61 -10.59 0.75
N ARG A 160 -4.87 -9.86 1.59
CA ARG A 160 -3.95 -10.47 2.55
C ARG A 160 -4.66 -11.23 3.66
N THR A 161 -5.80 -10.71 4.10
CA THR A 161 -6.64 -11.29 5.16
C THR A 161 -7.63 -12.31 4.63
N GLY A 162 -7.95 -12.30 3.33
CA GLY A 162 -9.01 -13.14 2.76
C GLY A 162 -10.40 -12.68 3.20
N ASP A 163 -10.60 -11.39 3.46
CA ASP A 163 -11.92 -10.83 3.77
C ASP A 163 -12.68 -10.50 2.47
N TRP A 164 -13.73 -11.30 2.21
CA TRP A 164 -14.50 -11.22 0.98
C TRP A 164 -15.30 -9.93 0.84
N PHE A 165 -15.93 -9.46 1.92
CA PHE A 165 -16.75 -8.25 1.87
C PHE A 165 -15.88 -7.01 1.68
N LEU A 166 -14.73 -6.99 2.35
CA LEU A 166 -13.77 -5.90 2.17
C LEU A 166 -13.18 -5.89 0.76
N HIS A 167 -12.98 -7.07 0.14
CA HIS A 167 -12.53 -7.17 -1.25
C HIS A 167 -13.54 -6.53 -2.20
N LEU A 168 -14.83 -6.92 -2.12
CA LEU A 168 -15.88 -6.36 -2.96
C LEU A 168 -16.04 -4.85 -2.77
N HIS A 169 -15.99 -4.39 -1.52
CA HIS A 169 -16.05 -2.95 -1.23
C HIS A 169 -14.86 -2.21 -1.85
N ALA A 170 -13.64 -2.71 -1.71
CA ALA A 170 -12.46 -2.08 -2.29
C ALA A 170 -12.53 -2.04 -3.83
N VAL A 171 -13.00 -3.11 -4.48
CA VAL A 171 -13.18 -3.14 -5.95
C VAL A 171 -14.25 -2.14 -6.41
N HIS A 172 -15.35 -2.00 -5.66
CA HIS A 172 -16.36 -0.98 -5.92
C HIS A 172 -15.79 0.44 -5.87
N GLU A 173 -15.03 0.76 -4.82
CA GLU A 173 -14.40 2.09 -4.66
C GLU A 173 -13.34 2.38 -5.74
N MET A 174 -12.77 1.35 -6.39
CA MET A 174 -11.83 1.54 -7.50
C MET A 174 -12.49 1.96 -8.82
N LEU A 175 -13.79 1.70 -9.01
CA LEU A 175 -14.47 1.94 -10.30
C LEU A 175 -14.36 3.40 -10.79
N PRO A 176 -14.61 4.44 -9.97
CA PRO A 176 -14.51 5.82 -10.43
C PRO A 176 -13.10 6.16 -10.93
N PHE A 177 -12.07 5.55 -10.35
CA PHE A 177 -10.69 5.76 -10.76
C PHE A 177 -10.38 5.07 -12.09
N PHE A 178 -10.87 3.86 -12.33
CA PHE A 178 -10.73 3.21 -13.64
C PHE A 178 -11.37 4.03 -14.77
N ALA A 179 -12.52 4.66 -14.49
CA ALA A 179 -13.17 5.57 -15.43
C ALA A 179 -12.31 6.83 -15.66
N ALA A 180 -11.85 7.45 -14.57
CA ALA A 180 -11.06 8.68 -14.62
C ALA A 180 -9.70 8.52 -15.33
N THR A 181 -9.05 7.36 -15.18
CA THR A 181 -7.76 7.08 -15.83
C THR A 181 -7.91 6.54 -17.26
N GLY A 182 -9.14 6.39 -17.78
CA GLY A 182 -9.38 5.87 -19.13
C GLY A 182 -9.17 4.35 -19.26
N HIS A 183 -9.15 3.62 -18.15
CA HIS A 183 -9.00 2.16 -18.11
C HIS A 183 -10.36 1.46 -18.25
N ASN A 184 -11.08 1.79 -19.34
CA ASN A 184 -12.47 1.37 -19.56
C ASN A 184 -12.67 -0.16 -19.61
N LEU A 185 -11.67 -0.90 -20.09
CA LEU A 185 -11.72 -2.37 -20.10
C LEU A 185 -11.73 -2.95 -18.68
N TYR A 186 -10.88 -2.42 -17.80
CA TYR A 186 -10.85 -2.79 -16.38
C TYR A 186 -12.10 -2.34 -15.65
N LEU A 187 -12.62 -1.15 -15.97
CA LEU A 187 -13.91 -0.69 -15.45
C LEU A 187 -15.03 -1.66 -15.81
N LYS A 188 -15.13 -2.05 -17.09
CA LYS A 188 -16.16 -2.98 -17.56
C LYS A 188 -16.04 -4.35 -16.89
N SER A 189 -14.83 -4.91 -16.84
CA SER A 189 -14.64 -6.23 -16.23
C SER A 189 -14.90 -6.21 -14.72
N ALA A 190 -14.42 -5.19 -14.00
CA ALA A 190 -14.67 -5.03 -12.56
C ALA A 190 -16.16 -4.82 -12.27
N TYR A 191 -16.86 -4.03 -13.08
CA TYR A 191 -18.30 -3.83 -12.95
C TYR A 191 -19.09 -5.13 -13.16
N CYS A 192 -18.83 -5.85 -14.26
CA CYS A 192 -19.46 -7.16 -14.51
C CYS A 192 -19.15 -8.17 -13.39
N TYR A 193 -17.91 -8.16 -12.88
CA TYR A 193 -17.51 -8.99 -11.76
C TYR A 193 -18.34 -8.69 -10.51
N LEU A 194 -18.47 -7.42 -10.10
CA LEU A 194 -19.27 -7.04 -8.94
C LEU A 194 -20.74 -7.46 -9.07
N GLN A 195 -21.33 -7.31 -10.26
CA GLN A 195 -22.70 -7.74 -10.53
C GLN A 195 -22.87 -9.27 -10.40
N GLN A 196 -21.89 -10.04 -10.88
CA GLN A 196 -21.88 -11.49 -10.68
C GLN A 196 -21.71 -11.85 -9.21
N MET A 197 -20.87 -11.13 -8.47
CA MET A 197 -20.65 -11.41 -7.04
C MET A 197 -21.89 -11.10 -6.18
N GLN A 198 -22.76 -10.18 -6.60
CA GLN A 198 -24.05 -9.92 -5.93
C GLN A 198 -25.07 -11.03 -6.16
N THR A 199 -25.05 -11.69 -7.32
CA THR A 199 -25.96 -12.79 -7.67
C THR A 199 -25.44 -14.16 -7.24
N LEU A 200 -24.18 -14.24 -6.84
CA LEU A 200 -23.48 -15.47 -6.46
C LEU A 200 -24.17 -16.24 -5.33
N GLU A 201 -24.75 -15.54 -4.35
CA GLU A 201 -25.46 -16.18 -3.22
C GLU A 201 -26.68 -16.99 -3.70
N THR A 202 -27.36 -16.51 -4.74
CA THR A 202 -28.56 -17.17 -5.29
C THR A 202 -28.21 -18.23 -6.31
N GLU A 203 -27.21 -17.99 -7.17
CA GLU A 203 -26.85 -18.92 -8.25
C GLU A 203 -25.96 -20.08 -7.77
N TYR A 204 -25.01 -19.82 -6.86
CA TYR A 204 -24.01 -20.78 -6.39
C TYR A 204 -23.71 -20.64 -4.89
N PRO A 205 -24.64 -21.05 -4.00
CA PRO A 205 -24.51 -20.87 -2.55
C PRO A 205 -23.26 -21.56 -1.97
N ASP A 206 -22.88 -22.72 -2.49
CA ASP A 206 -21.68 -23.45 -2.06
C ASP A 206 -20.38 -22.68 -2.32
N MET A 207 -20.31 -21.95 -3.45
CA MET A 207 -19.15 -21.12 -3.76
C MET A 207 -19.13 -19.86 -2.90
N TYR A 208 -20.31 -19.26 -2.68
CA TYR A 208 -20.46 -18.11 -1.79
C TYR A 208 -19.95 -18.42 -0.38
N SER A 209 -20.35 -19.56 0.21
CA SER A 209 -19.86 -20.01 1.52
C SER A 209 -18.32 -20.08 1.56
N LYS A 210 -17.71 -20.69 0.55
CA LYS A 210 -16.25 -20.80 0.45
C LYS A 210 -15.56 -19.44 0.30
N PHE A 211 -16.16 -18.50 -0.43
CA PHE A 211 -15.60 -17.16 -0.56
C PHE A 211 -15.66 -16.39 0.76
N CYS A 212 -16.77 -16.49 1.50
CA CYS A 212 -16.91 -15.94 2.85
C CYS A 212 -15.92 -16.55 3.85
N GLU A 213 -15.56 -17.83 3.70
CA GLU A 213 -14.50 -18.49 4.47
C GLU A 213 -13.08 -18.01 4.08
N GLY A 214 -12.95 -17.18 3.03
CA GLY A 214 -11.70 -16.60 2.58
C GLY A 214 -10.95 -17.41 1.52
N TYR A 215 -11.58 -18.43 0.92
CA TYR A 215 -10.97 -19.27 -0.12
C TYR A 215 -10.88 -18.61 -1.50
N HIS A 216 -11.32 -17.35 -1.64
CA HIS A 216 -11.07 -16.56 -2.85
C HIS A 216 -9.58 -16.17 -3.01
N VAL A 217 -8.80 -16.30 -1.93
CA VAL A 217 -7.37 -15.99 -1.86
C VAL A 217 -6.55 -17.26 -1.61
N VAL A 218 -5.37 -17.34 -2.22
CA VAL A 218 -4.43 -18.45 -2.04
C VAL A 218 -3.47 -18.17 -0.88
N ARG A 219 -3.34 -19.12 0.05
CA ARG A 219 -2.37 -19.07 1.16
C ARG A 219 -1.39 -20.24 1.05
N ARG A 220 -0.09 -19.94 1.07
CA ARG A 220 0.97 -20.97 1.13
C ARG A 220 1.36 -21.39 2.54
N SER A 221 1.04 -20.55 3.52
CA SER A 221 1.35 -20.78 4.93
C SER A 221 0.13 -20.43 5.77
N ASN A 222 -0.01 -21.04 6.95
CA ASN A 222 -1.12 -20.79 7.87
C ASN A 222 -1.00 -19.47 8.64
N ARG A 223 -0.45 -18.42 8.01
CA ARG A 223 -0.33 -17.08 8.60
C ARG A 223 -1.52 -16.23 8.14
N TYR A 224 -2.11 -15.48 9.06
CA TYR A 224 -3.29 -14.66 8.80
C TYR A 224 -3.10 -13.66 7.63
N TRP A 225 -1.92 -13.03 7.53
CA TRP A 225 -1.59 -12.03 6.49
C TRP A 225 -0.92 -12.62 5.23
N ALA A 226 -0.97 -13.94 5.03
CA ALA A 226 -0.28 -14.61 3.93
C ALA A 226 -1.14 -14.79 2.67
N GLY A 227 -2.28 -14.12 2.58
CA GLY A 227 -3.13 -14.13 1.40
C GLY A 227 -2.48 -13.53 0.16
N ILE A 228 -2.64 -14.18 -0.98
CA ILE A 228 -2.19 -13.74 -2.31
C ILE A 228 -3.30 -14.05 -3.33
N SER A 229 -3.54 -13.15 -4.27
CA SER A 229 -4.51 -13.38 -5.35
C SER A 229 -4.13 -14.61 -6.19
N THR A 230 -5.12 -15.30 -6.72
CA THR A 230 -4.92 -16.53 -7.49
C THR A 230 -4.03 -16.31 -8.71
N ASP A 231 -4.22 -15.21 -9.44
CA ASP A 231 -3.41 -14.87 -10.60
C ASP A 231 -1.94 -14.62 -10.21
N LEU A 232 -1.70 -13.87 -9.15
CA LEU A 232 -0.35 -13.62 -8.65
C LEU A 232 0.31 -14.92 -8.15
N ALA A 233 -0.46 -15.83 -7.53
CA ALA A 233 0.04 -17.15 -7.15
C ALA A 233 0.41 -18.00 -8.37
N ILE A 234 -0.41 -18.01 -9.42
CA ILE A 234 -0.14 -18.73 -10.68
C ILE A 234 1.09 -18.14 -11.35
N GLU A 235 1.17 -16.82 -11.48
CA GLU A 235 2.29 -16.15 -12.14
C GLU A 235 3.61 -16.44 -11.41
N GLN A 236 3.63 -16.26 -10.09
CA GLN A 236 4.85 -16.39 -9.29
C GLN A 236 5.28 -17.84 -9.07
N THR A 237 4.38 -18.81 -9.15
CA THR A 237 4.69 -20.23 -8.94
C THR A 237 4.83 -20.97 -10.26
N LEU A 238 3.75 -21.00 -11.03
CA LEU A 238 3.61 -21.84 -12.22
C LEU A 238 4.25 -21.18 -13.43
N MET A 239 3.96 -19.90 -13.69
CA MET A 239 4.57 -19.22 -14.84
C MET A 239 6.06 -18.98 -14.62
N ARG A 240 6.50 -18.78 -13.38
CA ARG A 240 7.93 -18.69 -13.04
C ARG A 240 8.66 -19.99 -13.37
N SER A 241 8.16 -21.16 -12.95
CA SER A 241 8.81 -22.47 -13.22
C SER A 241 8.92 -22.77 -14.72
N VAL A 242 7.91 -22.34 -15.48
CA VAL A 242 7.90 -22.40 -16.95
C VAL A 242 8.95 -21.47 -17.59
N LYS A 243 9.19 -20.29 -17.01
CA LYS A 243 10.06 -19.24 -17.57
C LYS A 243 11.52 -19.27 -17.12
N THR A 244 11.83 -19.88 -15.98
CA THR A 244 13.20 -19.97 -15.44
C THR A 244 14.13 -20.86 -16.27
N SER A 245 15.44 -20.80 -16.00
CA SER A 245 16.42 -21.67 -16.65
C SER A 245 16.10 -23.15 -16.36
N GLY A 246 16.01 -23.98 -17.40
CA GLY A 246 15.48 -25.35 -17.30
C GLY A 246 13.95 -25.47 -17.45
N GLY A 247 13.25 -24.34 -17.54
CA GLY A 247 11.83 -24.24 -17.88
C GLY A 247 11.55 -24.28 -19.38
N MET A 248 10.28 -24.40 -19.73
CA MET A 248 9.80 -24.64 -21.10
C MET A 248 10.06 -23.48 -22.08
N THR A 249 10.09 -22.22 -21.63
CA THR A 249 10.11 -21.06 -22.57
C THR A 249 11.50 -20.50 -22.87
N ARG A 250 12.56 -20.99 -22.21
CA ARG A 250 13.92 -20.45 -22.37
C ARG A 250 14.81 -21.27 -23.33
N GLY A 251 14.27 -22.34 -23.92
CA GLY A 251 14.97 -23.27 -24.83
C GLY A 251 14.45 -23.26 -26.28
N LYS A 252 15.00 -24.14 -27.12
CA LYS A 252 14.60 -24.30 -28.53
C LYS A 252 13.25 -25.03 -28.63
N GLY A 253 12.18 -24.26 -28.58
CA GLY A 253 10.86 -24.66 -29.06
C GLY A 253 9.87 -25.11 -27.99
N MET A 254 8.60 -24.84 -28.28
CA MET A 254 7.43 -25.21 -27.47
C MET A 254 6.65 -26.32 -28.18
N THR A 255 7.36 -27.37 -28.63
CA THR A 255 6.73 -28.50 -29.35
C THR A 255 5.82 -29.29 -28.42
N GLU A 256 4.79 -29.94 -28.98
CA GLU A 256 3.81 -30.68 -28.19
C GLU A 256 4.43 -31.79 -27.34
N VAL A 257 5.44 -32.48 -27.88
CA VAL A 257 6.21 -33.51 -27.16
C VAL A 257 6.99 -32.92 -25.98
N GLN A 258 7.59 -31.74 -26.14
CA GLN A 258 8.28 -31.04 -25.04
C GLN A 258 7.28 -30.58 -23.95
N ARG A 259 6.08 -30.12 -24.35
CA ARG A 259 5.01 -29.76 -23.40
C ARG A 259 4.55 -30.97 -22.59
N ALA A 260 4.27 -32.09 -23.25
CA ALA A 260 3.86 -33.32 -22.58
C ALA A 260 4.95 -33.83 -21.63
N LYS A 261 6.21 -33.85 -22.07
CA LYS A 261 7.35 -34.24 -21.22
C LYS A 261 7.48 -33.34 -20.00
N TRP A 262 7.36 -32.03 -20.17
CA TRP A 262 7.42 -31.08 -19.06
C TRP A 262 6.26 -31.30 -18.08
N LEU A 263 5.02 -31.39 -18.57
CA LEU A 263 3.81 -31.62 -17.76
C LEU A 263 3.89 -32.91 -16.94
N LEU A 264 4.31 -34.03 -17.56
CA LEU A 264 4.43 -35.32 -16.88
C LEU A 264 5.61 -35.36 -15.89
N SER A 265 6.68 -34.61 -16.17
CA SER A 265 7.84 -34.53 -15.27
C SER A 265 7.62 -33.60 -14.06
N MET A 266 6.67 -32.66 -14.16
CA MET A 266 6.50 -31.59 -13.18
C MET A 266 6.20 -32.09 -11.75
N PRO A 267 5.28 -33.06 -11.53
CA PRO A 267 5.01 -33.58 -10.18
C PRO A 267 6.23 -34.26 -9.55
N ALA A 268 6.97 -35.05 -10.33
CA ALA A 268 8.18 -35.73 -9.88
C ALA A 268 9.30 -34.73 -9.53
N CYS A 269 9.54 -33.75 -10.41
CA CYS A 269 10.51 -32.69 -10.16
C CYS A 269 10.12 -31.81 -8.96
N SER A 270 8.83 -31.54 -8.74
CA SER A 270 8.35 -30.81 -7.56
C SER A 270 8.62 -31.60 -6.28
N GLY A 271 8.33 -32.90 -6.26
CA GLY A 271 8.60 -33.77 -5.12
C GLY A 271 10.09 -33.84 -4.77
N ILE A 272 10.96 -33.99 -5.78
CA ILE A 272 12.42 -33.97 -5.60
C ILE A 272 12.88 -32.61 -5.06
N ASN A 273 12.36 -31.50 -5.60
CA ASN A 273 12.71 -30.16 -5.14
C ASN A 273 12.30 -29.92 -3.68
N SER A 274 11.09 -30.36 -3.28
CA SER A 274 10.63 -30.30 -1.89
C SER A 274 11.48 -31.18 -0.95
N ALA A 275 11.87 -32.37 -1.40
CA ALA A 275 12.76 -33.26 -0.65
C ALA A 275 14.15 -32.63 -0.49
N MET A 276 14.72 -32.07 -1.55
CA MET A 276 16.02 -31.39 -1.54
C MET A 276 16.03 -30.21 -0.57
N GLN A 277 14.97 -29.40 -0.56
CA GLN A 277 14.78 -28.30 0.40
C GLN A 277 14.72 -28.78 1.85
N THR A 278 14.07 -29.92 2.07
CA THR A 278 13.99 -30.52 3.41
C THR A 278 15.35 -31.06 3.88
N VAL A 279 16.12 -31.69 2.97
CA VAL A 279 17.44 -32.26 3.26
C VAL A 279 18.48 -31.19 3.56
N GLU A 280 18.48 -30.10 2.81
CA GLU A 280 19.44 -29.03 3.03
C GLU A 280 19.07 -28.13 4.23
N ASN A 281 17.91 -28.38 4.87
CA ASN A 281 17.30 -27.52 5.90
C ASN A 281 17.21 -26.04 5.46
N LEU A 282 17.33 -25.83 4.16
CA LEU A 282 17.15 -24.59 3.45
C LEU A 282 15.78 -24.75 2.81
N GLN A 283 14.77 -24.11 3.40
CA GLN A 283 13.64 -23.73 2.58
C GLN A 283 14.21 -22.81 1.51
N TYR A 284 14.45 -23.34 0.31
CA TYR A 284 14.53 -22.54 -0.91
C TYR A 284 13.13 -21.96 -1.17
N THR A 285 12.57 -21.20 -0.22
CA THR A 285 12.06 -19.90 -0.62
C THR A 285 13.23 -19.28 -1.36
N THR A 286 13.13 -19.16 -2.68
CA THR A 286 14.00 -18.24 -3.38
C THR A 286 13.70 -16.91 -2.72
N SER A 287 14.53 -16.53 -1.76
CA SER A 287 14.31 -15.33 -1.00
C SER A 287 14.37 -14.25 -2.05
N GLU A 288 13.23 -13.63 -2.32
CA GLU A 288 13.27 -12.23 -2.64
C GLU A 288 13.63 -11.52 -1.32
N GLN A 289 14.84 -11.72 -0.81
CA GLN A 289 15.54 -10.52 -0.41
C GLN A 289 15.52 -9.67 -1.66
N HIS A 290 14.62 -8.69 -1.65
CA HIS A 290 14.66 -7.58 -2.58
C HIS A 290 16.13 -7.16 -2.66
N LYS A 291 16.63 -6.75 -3.83
CA LYS A 291 18.04 -6.33 -4.01
C LYS A 291 18.48 -5.23 -3.01
N GLU A 292 17.53 -4.68 -2.26
CA GLU A 292 17.67 -3.69 -1.19
C GLU A 292 17.68 -4.24 0.25
N SER A 293 17.22 -5.47 0.49
CA SER A 293 17.20 -6.10 1.83
C SER A 293 18.41 -7.01 2.07
N THR A 294 19.46 -6.91 1.24
CA THR A 294 20.73 -7.59 1.46
C THR A 294 21.37 -7.09 2.75
N ARG A 295 22.11 -7.96 3.46
CA ARG A 295 22.78 -7.62 4.73
C ARG A 295 23.58 -6.32 4.63
N GLU A 296 24.26 -6.08 3.50
CA GLU A 296 25.12 -4.91 3.28
C GLU A 296 24.35 -3.58 3.14
N ARG A 297 23.04 -3.62 2.82
CA ARG A 297 22.17 -2.44 2.76
C ARG A 297 21.39 -2.23 4.05
N GLN A 298 21.03 -3.30 4.74
CA GLN A 298 20.53 -3.23 6.12
C GLN A 298 21.58 -2.63 7.06
N GLN A 299 22.85 -3.03 6.91
CA GLN A 299 23.98 -2.46 7.64
C GLN A 299 24.10 -0.94 7.40
N ARG A 300 23.99 -0.49 6.14
CA ARG A 300 24.01 0.94 5.81
C ARG A 300 22.87 1.73 6.46
N CYS A 301 21.65 1.19 6.48
CA CYS A 301 20.54 1.84 7.18
C CYS A 301 20.77 1.94 8.70
N ILE A 302 21.45 0.97 9.30
CA ILE A 302 21.82 1.00 10.73
C ILE A 302 22.96 2.00 10.96
N ASP A 303 23.96 2.07 10.08
CA ASP A 303 25.08 3.01 10.21
C ASP A 303 24.61 4.47 10.13
N TYR A 304 23.60 4.80 9.32
CA TYR A 304 23.00 6.14 9.31
C TYR A 304 22.24 6.50 10.61
N SER A 305 21.82 5.51 11.41
CA SER A 305 21.14 5.75 12.69
C SER A 305 22.08 5.95 13.88
N PHE A 306 23.39 5.71 13.71
CA PHE A 306 24.39 5.83 14.79
C PHE A 306 25.38 7.00 14.63
N VAL A 307 25.25 7.84 13.58
CA VAL A 307 26.14 9.00 13.35
C VAL A 307 25.55 10.31 13.92
N SER A 308 24.60 10.22 14.86
CA SER A 308 24.06 11.39 15.58
C SER A 308 24.11 11.22 17.10
N THR A 309 25.32 10.94 17.59
CA THR A 309 25.74 11.30 18.96
C THR A 309 26.93 12.24 18.84
#